data_AF-A0A966HHS4-F1
#
_entry.id   AF-A0A966HHS4-F1
#
_cell.length_a   1.000
_cell.length_b   1.000
_cell.length_c   1.000
_cell.angle_alpha   90.00
_cell.angle_beta   90.00
_cell.angle_gamma   90.00
#
_symmetry.space_group_name_H-M   'P 1'
#
loop_
_entity.id
_entity.type
_entity.pdbx_description
1 polymer ?
#
loop_
_entity_poly.entity_id
_entity_poly.type
_entity_poly.pdbx_seq_one_letter_code
_entity_poly.pdbx_strand_id
1 'polypeptide(L)'
;MNKEKINLIAADMGYGHQRAAYPLLDIAVGQKIVTINNYQGIAGWERKYWENSNKTYNKISRLKKLPLFGDLVFSIMDAFQKVQPFYPKRDLSAPTLQEKFFYHQVRKGLGKNLINSLRESALPFVTTFFVGAYFAEEQNHSGDIYCLITDTDVSRAWVNMDSKNTRVKYLLPNDRVRERFLMYGVKPENLKVTGFPLPKENVGENDEILKQDLANRLPYLDPQGCYHKKYQSLVDQHLPAAEKLSKPLTITYAVGGAGAQKEIGVQILNGLIDW
;
A
#
# COMPACT_ATOMS: atom_id res chain seq x y z
N MET A 1 29.54 -3.62 3.76
CA MET A 1 28.86 -3.11 2.53
C MET A 1 28.32 -1.72 2.83
N ASN A 2 28.66 -0.73 2.02
CA ASN A 2 28.06 0.60 2.11
C ASN A 2 26.59 0.42 1.69
N LYS A 3 25.66 0.30 2.65
CA LYS A 3 24.24 0.14 2.33
C LYS A 3 23.78 1.42 1.64
N GLU A 4 23.40 1.33 0.36
CA GLU A 4 22.73 2.42 -0.33
C GLU A 4 21.53 2.87 0.51
N LYS A 5 21.45 4.18 0.80
CA LYS A 5 20.42 4.77 1.66
C LYS A 5 19.30 5.35 0.83
N ILE A 6 18.09 5.35 1.41
CA ILE A 6 16.90 5.92 0.77
C ILE A 6 16.23 6.96 1.68
N ASN A 7 15.59 7.95 1.05
CA ASN A 7 14.55 8.73 1.71
C ASN A 7 13.28 7.89 1.66
N LEU A 8 12.84 7.35 2.80
CA LEU A 8 11.65 6.51 2.92
C LEU A 8 10.44 7.35 3.36
N ILE A 9 9.47 7.51 2.46
CA ILE A 9 8.30 8.36 2.64
C ILE A 9 7.02 7.54 2.71
N ALA A 10 6.18 7.78 3.70
CA ALA A 10 4.84 7.20 3.77
C ALA A 10 3.79 8.28 4.05
N ALA A 11 2.53 7.90 4.07
CA ALA A 11 1.48 8.73 4.64
C ALA A 11 1.00 8.12 5.96
N ASP A 12 0.83 8.96 6.97
CA ASP A 12 0.14 8.59 8.21
C ASP A 12 -1.35 8.86 8.10
N MET A 13 -1.96 8.13 7.17
CA MET A 13 -3.40 8.10 6.94
C MET A 13 -3.78 6.67 6.51
N GLY A 14 -5.06 6.39 6.27
CA GLY A 14 -5.60 5.03 6.04
C GLY A 14 -4.85 4.15 5.02
N TYR A 15 -5.26 2.88 4.89
CA TYR A 15 -4.71 1.88 3.95
C TYR A 15 -3.30 1.33 4.22
N GLY A 16 -2.68 1.64 5.37
CA GLY A 16 -1.50 0.91 5.83
C GLY A 16 -0.20 1.22 5.08
N HIS A 17 -0.05 2.45 4.57
CA HIS A 17 1.15 2.90 3.86
C HIS A 17 2.43 2.75 4.70
N GLN A 18 2.35 2.98 6.02
CA GLN A 18 3.49 2.77 6.91
C GLN A 18 3.88 1.29 7.05
N ARG A 19 2.90 0.36 7.00
CA ARG A 19 3.15 -1.09 7.03
C ARG A 19 3.94 -1.53 5.80
N ALA A 20 3.64 -0.98 4.63
CA ALA A 20 4.40 -1.26 3.42
C ALA A 20 5.80 -0.63 3.43
N ALA A 21 6.00 0.45 4.18
CA ALA A 21 7.30 1.12 4.28
C ALA A 21 8.22 0.42 5.29
N TYR A 22 7.66 -0.16 6.35
CA TYR A 22 8.39 -0.77 7.44
C TYR A 22 9.48 -1.78 7.03
N PRO A 23 9.27 -2.68 6.05
CA PRO A 23 10.31 -3.63 5.62
C PRO A 23 11.56 -2.99 5.00
N LEU A 24 11.49 -1.71 4.63
CA LEU A 24 12.58 -0.93 4.04
C LEU A 24 13.31 -0.05 5.08
N LEU A 25 12.96 -0.15 6.36
CA LEU A 25 13.45 0.74 7.41
C LEU A 25 14.97 0.66 7.61
N ASP A 26 15.58 -0.52 7.43
CA ASP A 26 17.01 -0.72 7.65
C ASP A 26 17.91 0.00 6.62
N ILE A 27 17.36 0.27 5.44
CA ILE A 27 18.02 1.05 4.37
C ILE A 27 17.58 2.52 4.36
N ALA A 28 16.60 2.91 5.18
CA ALA A 28 16.20 4.31 5.30
C ALA A 28 17.27 5.17 5.99
N VAL A 29 17.35 6.45 5.61
CA VAL A 29 18.16 7.44 6.30
C VAL A 29 17.69 7.56 7.75
N GLY A 30 18.62 7.41 8.70
CA GLY A 30 18.34 7.47 10.13
C GLY A 30 17.38 6.39 10.64
N GLN A 31 17.09 5.35 9.85
CA GLN A 31 16.08 4.32 10.15
C GLN A 31 14.71 4.94 10.48
N LYS A 32 14.30 5.94 9.70
CA LYS A 32 13.05 6.68 9.90
C LYS A 32 12.18 6.66 8.66
N ILE A 33 10.88 6.56 8.90
CA ILE A 33 9.83 6.82 7.89
C ILE A 33 9.44 8.29 8.03
N VAL A 34 9.57 9.06 6.96
CA VAL A 34 9.08 10.44 6.90
C VAL A 34 7.63 10.42 6.44
N THR A 35 6.71 10.95 7.24
CA THR A 35 5.29 10.99 6.88
C THR A 35 4.96 12.30 6.17
N ILE A 36 4.35 12.22 4.98
CA ILE A 36 4.06 13.42 4.16
C ILE A 36 3.10 14.41 4.83
N ASN A 37 2.35 13.95 5.83
CA ASN A 37 1.36 14.72 6.57
C ASN A 37 1.84 15.18 7.95
N ASN A 38 3.04 14.78 8.40
CA ASN A 38 3.58 15.20 9.70
C ASN A 38 5.13 15.16 9.74
N TYR A 39 5.79 15.78 8.77
CA TYR A 39 7.25 15.88 8.72
C TYR A 39 7.78 17.11 9.47
N GLN A 40 9.06 17.07 9.86
CA GLN A 40 9.74 18.20 10.51
C GLN A 40 9.80 19.40 9.55
N GLY A 41 9.34 20.57 10.00
CA GLY A 41 9.30 21.79 9.17
C GLY A 41 8.06 21.92 8.28
N ILE A 42 7.05 21.04 8.44
CA ILE A 42 5.75 21.18 7.76
C ILE A 42 5.09 22.53 8.09
N ALA A 43 4.62 23.23 7.06
CA ALA A 43 3.95 24.52 7.21
C ALA A 43 2.59 24.35 7.90
N GLY A 44 2.17 25.34 8.70
CA GLY A 44 0.91 25.27 9.44
C GLY A 44 -0.34 25.10 8.56
N TRP A 45 -0.34 25.69 7.35
CA TRP A 45 -1.44 25.53 6.40
C TRP A 45 -1.48 24.11 5.79
N GLU A 46 -0.31 23.52 5.53
CA GLU A 46 -0.19 22.18 4.96
C GLU A 46 -0.62 21.12 5.98
N ARG A 47 -0.21 21.28 7.24
CA ARG A 47 -0.70 20.44 8.34
C ARG A 47 -2.23 20.49 8.44
N LYS A 48 -2.82 21.70 8.42
CA LYS A 48 -4.30 21.87 8.43
C LYS A 48 -4.97 21.22 7.22
N TYR A 49 -4.35 21.29 6.03
CA TYR A 49 -4.86 20.62 4.83
C TYR A 49 -4.97 19.10 5.03
N TRP A 50 -3.91 18.48 5.57
CA TRP A 50 -3.90 17.04 5.84
C TRP A 50 -4.88 16.62 6.94
N GLU A 51 -4.93 17.38 8.05
CA GLU A 51 -5.87 17.13 9.14
C GLU A 51 -7.33 17.19 8.66
N ASN A 52 -7.67 18.20 7.85
CA ASN A 52 -9.02 18.35 7.30
C ASN A 52 -9.35 17.24 6.30
N SER A 53 -8.38 16.84 5.46
CA SER A 53 -8.53 15.74 4.52
C SER A 53 -8.77 14.41 5.27
N ASN A 54 -8.00 14.14 6.32
CA ASN A 54 -8.14 12.94 7.15
C ASN A 54 -9.47 12.92 7.93
N LYS A 55 -9.89 14.06 8.51
CA LYS A 55 -11.20 14.19 9.16
C LYS A 55 -12.34 13.90 8.18
N THR A 56 -12.25 14.43 6.96
CA THR A 56 -13.25 14.22 5.90
C THR A 56 -13.29 12.75 5.50
N TYR A 57 -12.13 12.14 5.24
CA TYR A 57 -12.02 10.72 4.93
C TYR A 57 -12.59 9.83 6.03
N ASN A 58 -12.23 10.04 7.31
CA ASN A 58 -12.70 9.24 8.42
C ASN A 58 -14.21 9.39 8.66
N LYS A 59 -14.75 10.60 8.50
CA LYS A 59 -16.20 10.81 8.51
C LYS A 59 -16.84 9.98 7.42
N ILE A 60 -16.42 10.15 6.16
CA ILE A 60 -17.03 9.45 5.03
C ILE A 60 -16.89 7.92 5.15
N SER A 61 -15.73 7.41 5.57
CA SER A 61 -15.51 5.97 5.74
C SER A 61 -16.41 5.35 6.80
N ARG A 62 -16.75 6.09 7.86
CA ARG A 62 -17.73 5.64 8.88
C ARG A 62 -19.15 5.73 8.35
N LEU A 63 -19.43 6.74 7.55
CA LEU A 63 -20.75 7.02 6.97
C LEU A 63 -21.09 6.06 5.82
N LYS A 64 -20.14 5.51 5.05
CA LYS A 64 -20.38 4.45 4.04
C LYS A 64 -21.15 3.22 4.58
N LYS A 65 -21.32 3.09 5.90
CA LYS A 65 -22.09 2.03 6.58
C LYS A 65 -23.58 2.32 6.80
N LEU A 66 -24.07 3.55 6.58
CA LEU A 66 -25.52 3.82 6.68
C LEU A 66 -26.11 3.88 5.27
N PRO A 67 -27.21 3.17 4.99
CA PRO A 67 -27.86 3.12 3.67
C PRO A 67 -28.59 4.43 3.29
N LEU A 68 -28.33 5.55 3.99
CA LEU A 68 -29.11 6.79 3.93
C LEU A 68 -28.28 8.03 3.55
N PHE A 69 -27.11 7.87 2.94
CA PHE A 69 -26.35 9.01 2.40
C PHE A 69 -26.88 9.40 1.03
N GLY A 70 -27.18 10.69 0.84
CA GLY A 70 -27.67 11.21 -0.43
C GLY A 70 -26.74 10.85 -1.59
N ASP A 71 -27.34 10.51 -2.72
CA ASP A 71 -26.68 9.95 -3.93
C ASP A 71 -25.44 10.74 -4.37
N LEU A 72 -25.41 12.05 -4.11
CA LEU A 72 -24.32 12.94 -4.48
C LEU A 72 -23.01 12.62 -3.74
N VAL A 73 -23.03 12.47 -2.41
CA VAL A 73 -21.80 12.21 -1.62
C VAL A 73 -21.25 10.81 -1.92
N PHE A 74 -22.16 9.86 -2.09
CA PHE A 74 -21.81 8.50 -2.50
C PHE A 74 -21.18 8.48 -3.90
N SER A 75 -21.76 9.19 -4.87
CA SER A 75 -21.24 9.28 -6.24
C SER A 75 -19.85 9.92 -6.34
N ILE A 76 -19.56 10.94 -5.52
CA ILE A 76 -18.25 11.59 -5.47
C ILE A 76 -17.22 10.59 -4.94
N MET A 77 -17.57 9.82 -3.90
CA MET A 77 -16.62 8.89 -3.30
C MET A 77 -16.36 7.65 -4.11
N ASP A 78 -17.40 7.13 -4.76
CA ASP A 78 -17.23 6.08 -5.74
C ASP A 78 -16.39 6.57 -6.91
N ALA A 79 -16.61 7.78 -7.43
CA ALA A 79 -15.74 8.34 -8.47
C ALA A 79 -14.27 8.50 -8.02
N PHE A 80 -14.03 8.86 -6.76
CA PHE A 80 -12.68 9.00 -6.17
C PHE A 80 -11.98 7.66 -5.86
N GLN A 81 -12.72 6.56 -5.69
CA GLN A 81 -12.14 5.24 -5.38
C GLN A 81 -12.27 4.26 -6.55
N LYS A 82 -12.90 4.68 -7.66
CA LYS A 82 -13.25 3.79 -8.77
C LYS A 82 -12.00 3.21 -9.42
N VAL A 83 -11.84 1.91 -9.27
CA VAL A 83 -11.00 1.10 -10.15
C VAL A 83 -11.85 0.73 -11.36
N GLN A 84 -11.44 1.17 -12.55
CA GLN A 84 -12.16 0.85 -13.79
C GLN A 84 -12.09 -0.67 -14.08
N PRO A 85 -13.13 -1.27 -14.68
CA PRO A 85 -13.13 -2.68 -15.06
C PRO A 85 -11.89 -3.04 -15.86
N PHE A 86 -11.25 -4.14 -15.45
CA PHE A 86 -9.99 -4.60 -16.03
C PHE A 86 -10.15 -5.02 -17.50
N TYR A 87 -11.27 -5.70 -17.81
CA TYR A 87 -11.59 -6.13 -19.16
C TYR A 87 -12.77 -5.32 -19.75
N PRO A 88 -12.80 -5.14 -21.08
CA PRO A 88 -11.72 -5.43 -22.02
C PRO A 88 -10.51 -4.50 -21.81
N LYS A 89 -9.31 -4.98 -22.15
CA LYS A 89 -8.08 -4.17 -22.10
C LYS A 89 -8.22 -3.01 -23.08
N ARG A 90 -7.93 -1.79 -22.61
CA ARG A 90 -8.11 -0.53 -23.37
C ARG A 90 -7.22 0.56 -22.80
N ASP A 91 -7.10 1.66 -23.53
CA ASP A 91 -6.44 2.85 -23.02
C ASP A 91 -7.25 3.45 -21.86
N LEU A 92 -6.60 3.58 -20.71
CA LEU A 92 -7.11 4.19 -19.49
C LEU A 92 -6.14 5.29 -19.00
N SER A 93 -5.31 5.85 -19.87
CA SER A 93 -4.27 6.81 -19.50
C SER A 93 -4.80 8.18 -19.08
N ALA A 94 -6.06 8.50 -19.40
CA ALA A 94 -6.67 9.78 -19.10
C ALA A 94 -6.73 10.05 -17.57
N PRO A 95 -6.23 11.21 -17.08
CA PRO A 95 -6.26 11.53 -15.66
C PRO A 95 -7.67 11.66 -15.10
N THR A 96 -7.87 11.14 -13.91
CA THR A 96 -9.12 11.25 -13.14
C THR A 96 -9.31 12.66 -12.56
N LEU A 97 -10.53 12.98 -12.12
CA LEU A 97 -10.80 14.21 -11.37
C LEU A 97 -10.03 14.27 -10.05
N GLN A 98 -9.86 13.12 -9.39
CA GLN A 98 -9.06 12.98 -8.17
C GLN A 98 -7.61 13.41 -8.41
N GLU A 99 -6.99 12.91 -9.49
CA GLU A 99 -5.63 13.31 -9.86
C GLU A 99 -5.53 14.80 -10.12
N LYS A 100 -6.42 15.35 -10.96
CA LYS A 100 -6.43 16.78 -11.27
C LYS A 100 -6.55 17.63 -10.01
N PHE A 101 -7.39 17.23 -9.07
CA PHE A 101 -7.52 17.88 -7.77
C PHE A 101 -6.21 17.85 -6.97
N PHE A 102 -5.57 16.69 -6.82
CA PHE A 102 -4.30 16.60 -6.09
C PHE A 102 -3.20 17.39 -6.78
N TYR A 103 -3.03 17.28 -8.11
CA TYR A 103 -2.02 18.03 -8.85
C TYR A 103 -2.20 19.55 -8.74
N HIS A 104 -3.43 20.05 -8.72
CA HIS A 104 -3.70 21.46 -8.45
C HIS A 104 -3.15 21.90 -7.09
N GLN A 105 -3.33 21.08 -6.04
CA GLN A 105 -2.82 21.36 -4.71
C GLN A 105 -1.28 21.25 -4.65
N VAL A 106 -0.69 20.27 -5.32
CA VAL A 106 0.78 20.12 -5.46
C VAL A 106 1.39 21.35 -6.11
N ARG A 107 0.79 21.84 -7.19
CA ARG A 107 1.24 23.06 -7.90
C ARG A 107 1.11 24.32 -7.07
N LYS A 108 0.12 24.36 -6.16
CA LYS A 108 -0.01 25.43 -5.14
C LYS A 108 1.02 25.34 -4.01
N GLY A 109 1.85 24.30 -3.97
CA GLY A 109 2.95 24.15 -3.02
C GLY A 109 2.76 23.06 -1.98
N LEU A 110 1.72 22.22 -2.08
CA LEU A 110 1.58 21.05 -1.20
C LEU A 110 2.78 20.11 -1.39
N GLY A 111 3.45 19.71 -0.30
CA GLY A 111 4.64 18.87 -0.34
C GLY A 111 5.94 19.58 -0.72
N LYS A 112 5.92 20.87 -1.08
CA LYS A 112 7.11 21.61 -1.53
C LYS A 112 8.21 21.69 -0.47
N ASN A 113 7.84 21.95 0.79
CA ASN A 113 8.81 22.03 1.89
C ASN A 113 9.46 20.67 2.18
N LEU A 114 8.70 19.59 2.10
CA LEU A 114 9.24 18.22 2.21
C LEU A 114 10.31 17.98 1.14
N ILE A 115 10.00 18.20 -0.14
CA ILE A 115 10.97 17.95 -1.22
C ILE A 115 12.19 18.86 -1.11
N ASN A 116 12.01 20.13 -0.73
CA ASN A 116 13.13 21.04 -0.50
C ASN A 116 14.06 20.55 0.63
N SER A 117 13.51 20.02 1.73
CA SER A 117 14.32 19.47 2.82
C SER A 117 15.12 18.22 2.45
N LEU A 118 14.73 17.52 1.39
CA LEU A 118 15.40 16.30 0.91
C LEU A 118 16.38 16.56 -0.25
N ARG A 119 16.38 17.78 -0.81
CA ARG A 119 17.11 18.14 -2.03
C ARG A 119 18.62 17.93 -1.91
N GLU A 120 19.20 18.27 -0.77
CA GLU A 120 20.65 18.20 -0.53
C GLU A 120 21.18 16.77 -0.54
N SER A 121 20.35 15.77 -0.20
CA SER A 121 20.80 14.37 -0.09
C SER A 121 21.03 13.71 -1.45
N ALA A 122 20.30 14.14 -2.49
CA ALA A 122 20.18 13.46 -3.79
C ALA A 122 19.84 11.94 -3.70
N LEU A 123 19.47 11.44 -2.53
CA LEU A 123 19.17 10.03 -2.33
C LEU A 123 17.85 9.65 -3.02
N PRO A 124 17.68 8.38 -3.42
CA PRO A 124 16.41 7.88 -3.93
C PRO A 124 15.25 8.20 -3.00
N PHE A 125 14.17 8.74 -3.57
CA PHE A 125 12.91 8.97 -2.90
C PHE A 125 12.02 7.75 -3.10
N VAL A 126 11.78 6.99 -2.03
CA VAL A 126 10.94 5.79 -2.06
C VAL A 126 9.68 6.07 -1.26
N THR A 127 8.52 6.00 -1.91
CA THR A 127 7.24 6.23 -1.24
C THR A 127 6.25 5.09 -1.39
N THR A 128 5.45 4.86 -0.34
CA THR A 128 4.34 3.88 -0.35
C THR A 128 2.97 4.52 -0.57
N PHE A 129 2.95 5.79 -0.97
CA PHE A 129 1.71 6.53 -1.25
C PHE A 129 1.87 7.42 -2.48
N PHE A 130 0.94 7.31 -3.43
CA PHE A 130 1.02 7.96 -4.74
C PHE A 130 1.17 9.49 -4.69
N VAL A 131 0.54 10.17 -3.71
CA VAL A 131 0.69 11.63 -3.57
C VAL A 131 2.13 12.03 -3.25
N GLY A 132 2.91 11.18 -2.56
CA GLY A 132 4.34 11.39 -2.37
C GLY A 132 5.11 11.38 -3.69
N ALA A 133 4.71 10.53 -4.65
CA ALA A 133 5.31 10.48 -5.98
C ALA A 133 4.97 11.74 -6.80
N TYR A 134 3.77 12.30 -6.62
CA TYR A 134 3.41 13.59 -7.21
C TYR A 134 4.29 14.72 -6.69
N PHE A 135 4.53 14.76 -5.38
CA PHE A 135 5.40 15.77 -4.77
C PHE A 135 6.79 15.69 -5.37
N ALA A 136 7.39 14.50 -5.38
CA ALA A 136 8.75 14.30 -5.84
C ALA A 136 8.93 14.64 -7.32
N GLU A 137 7.97 14.28 -8.18
CA GLU A 137 8.08 14.55 -9.61
C GLU A 137 7.79 16.03 -9.94
N GLU A 138 6.67 16.60 -9.48
CA GLU A 138 6.29 17.99 -9.81
C GLU A 138 7.27 19.03 -9.21
N GLN A 139 7.93 18.70 -8.10
CA GLN A 139 8.92 19.59 -7.46
C GLN A 139 10.37 19.26 -7.88
N ASN A 140 10.57 18.40 -8.89
CA ASN A 140 11.87 18.03 -9.45
C ASN A 140 12.87 17.52 -8.40
N HIS A 141 12.49 16.51 -7.61
CA HIS A 141 13.41 15.84 -6.68
C HIS A 141 14.69 15.39 -7.40
N SER A 142 15.86 15.61 -6.80
CA SER A 142 17.15 15.38 -7.48
C SER A 142 17.48 13.89 -7.69
N GLY A 143 17.03 13.03 -6.79
CA GLY A 143 17.25 11.58 -6.87
C GLY A 143 16.22 10.83 -7.72
N ASP A 144 16.44 9.53 -7.88
CA ASP A 144 15.45 8.60 -8.42
C ASP A 144 14.16 8.62 -7.59
N ILE A 145 13.01 8.43 -8.25
CA ILE A 145 11.71 8.31 -7.57
C ILE A 145 11.18 6.89 -7.74
N TYR A 146 10.87 6.25 -6.62
CA TYR A 146 10.21 4.96 -6.55
C TYR A 146 8.86 5.08 -5.85
N CYS A 147 7.82 4.50 -6.42
CA CYS A 147 6.50 4.41 -5.79
C CYS A 147 6.10 2.94 -5.64
N LEU A 148 6.00 2.50 -4.39
CA LEU A 148 5.59 1.16 -4.02
C LEU A 148 4.06 1.08 -3.93
N ILE A 149 3.50 0.18 -4.72
CA ILE A 149 2.07 -0.03 -4.84
C ILE A 149 1.60 -1.06 -3.82
N THR A 150 0.64 -0.69 -2.98
CA THR A 150 0.21 -1.50 -1.83
C THR A 150 -0.98 -2.40 -2.11
N ASP A 151 -1.67 -2.17 -3.22
CA ASP A 151 -2.96 -2.81 -3.49
C ASP A 151 -2.85 -3.83 -4.62
N THR A 152 -3.59 -4.94 -4.51
CA THR A 152 -3.64 -5.99 -5.53
C THR A 152 -4.36 -5.58 -6.81
N ASP A 153 -5.09 -4.46 -6.76
CA ASP A 153 -5.62 -3.73 -7.90
C ASP A 153 -5.72 -2.24 -7.57
N VAL A 154 -5.53 -1.33 -8.54
CA VAL A 154 -5.42 0.12 -8.25
C VAL A 154 -6.19 1.03 -9.19
N SER A 155 -6.62 2.19 -8.68
CA SER A 155 -7.19 3.24 -9.52
C SER A 155 -6.12 3.95 -10.36
N ARG A 156 -6.55 4.67 -11.39
CA ARG A 156 -5.66 5.49 -12.25
C ARG A 156 -4.91 6.56 -11.46
N ALA A 157 -5.41 6.97 -10.30
CA ALA A 157 -4.74 7.92 -9.41
C ALA A 157 -3.42 7.42 -8.81
N TRP A 158 -3.10 6.13 -8.89
CA TRP A 158 -1.77 5.68 -8.46
C TRP A 158 -0.64 6.02 -9.45
N VAL A 159 -1.00 6.46 -10.66
CA VAL A 159 -0.06 6.86 -11.70
C VAL A 159 0.00 8.39 -11.78
N ASN A 160 1.18 8.92 -12.09
CA ASN A 160 1.39 10.35 -12.26
C ASN A 160 0.57 10.90 -13.45
N MET A 161 0.19 12.17 -13.39
CA MET A 161 -0.75 12.76 -14.35
C MET A 161 -0.24 12.67 -15.79
N ASP A 162 1.04 12.97 -16.02
CA ASP A 162 1.72 12.68 -17.29
C ASP A 162 2.36 11.28 -17.28
N SER A 163 1.49 10.26 -17.26
CA SER A 163 1.88 8.84 -17.25
C SER A 163 2.89 8.43 -18.32
N LYS A 164 2.86 9.07 -19.50
CA LYS A 164 3.73 8.71 -20.64
C LYS A 164 5.16 9.23 -20.46
N ASN A 165 5.33 10.35 -19.77
CA ASN A 165 6.62 10.99 -19.56
C ASN A 165 7.11 10.94 -18.11
N THR A 166 6.35 10.31 -17.21
CA THR A 166 6.78 10.14 -15.83
C THR A 166 8.11 9.39 -15.73
N ARG A 167 8.97 9.85 -14.82
CA ARG A 167 10.23 9.18 -14.46
C ARG A 167 10.10 8.31 -13.21
N VAL A 168 8.90 8.24 -12.62
CA VAL A 168 8.63 7.44 -11.44
C VAL A 168 8.75 5.96 -11.81
N LYS A 169 9.56 5.23 -11.05
CA LYS A 169 9.68 3.77 -11.13
C LYS A 169 8.69 3.14 -10.16
N TYR A 170 7.74 2.37 -10.65
CA TYR A 170 6.69 1.76 -9.84
C TYR A 170 7.08 0.34 -9.43
N LEU A 171 7.01 0.05 -8.14
CA LEU A 171 7.23 -1.27 -7.55
C LEU A 171 5.88 -1.93 -7.31
N LEU A 172 5.56 -2.95 -8.10
CA LEU A 172 4.22 -3.49 -8.26
C LEU A 172 4.08 -4.83 -7.52
N PRO A 173 2.93 -5.10 -6.88
CA PRO A 173 2.75 -6.31 -6.08
C PRO A 173 2.51 -7.56 -6.92
N ASN A 174 2.11 -7.43 -8.20
CA ASN A 174 1.83 -8.55 -9.10
C ASN A 174 1.75 -8.10 -10.57
N ASP A 175 1.70 -9.07 -11.48
CA ASP A 175 1.57 -8.81 -12.92
C ASP A 175 0.24 -8.18 -13.34
N ARG A 176 -0.85 -8.43 -12.60
CA ARG A 176 -2.15 -7.81 -12.91
C ARG A 176 -2.10 -6.29 -12.77
N VAL A 177 -1.44 -5.81 -11.71
CA VAL A 177 -1.17 -4.38 -11.52
C VAL A 177 -0.25 -3.86 -12.63
N ARG A 178 0.77 -4.62 -13.04
CA ARG A 178 1.62 -4.25 -14.18
C ARG A 178 0.83 -4.03 -15.47
N GLU A 179 -0.03 -4.97 -15.83
CA GLU A 179 -0.91 -4.83 -17.00
C GLU A 179 -1.81 -3.59 -16.89
N ARG A 180 -2.27 -3.27 -15.68
CA ARG A 180 -3.06 -2.07 -15.43
C ARG A 180 -2.26 -0.78 -15.60
N PHE A 181 -1.02 -0.73 -15.12
CA PHE A 181 -0.14 0.43 -15.30
C PHE A 181 0.20 0.67 -16.78
N LEU A 182 0.33 -0.40 -17.58
CA LEU A 182 0.45 -0.30 -19.03
C LEU A 182 -0.81 0.32 -19.66
N MET A 183 -2.00 -0.09 -19.23
CA MET A 183 -3.27 0.54 -19.66
C MET A 183 -3.37 2.01 -19.21
N TYR A 184 -2.75 2.37 -18.09
CA TYR A 184 -2.65 3.74 -17.61
C TYR A 184 -1.58 4.57 -18.34
N GLY A 185 -0.87 4.00 -19.32
CA GLY A 185 0.07 4.71 -20.19
C GLY A 185 1.51 4.78 -19.68
N VAL A 186 1.84 4.07 -18.59
CA VAL A 186 3.20 4.05 -18.05
C VAL A 186 4.11 3.18 -18.92
N LYS A 187 5.33 3.68 -19.16
CA LYS A 187 6.35 2.99 -19.93
C LYS A 187 6.81 1.68 -19.24
N PRO A 188 6.96 0.55 -19.97
CA PRO A 188 7.33 -0.74 -19.38
C PRO A 188 8.62 -0.71 -18.53
N GLU A 189 9.62 0.07 -18.94
CA GLU A 189 10.91 0.21 -18.24
C GLU A 189 10.79 0.83 -16.84
N ASN A 190 9.69 1.54 -16.57
CA ASN A 190 9.39 2.11 -15.25
C ASN A 190 8.60 1.15 -14.36
N LEU A 191 8.25 -0.06 -14.81
CA LEU A 191 7.44 -1.00 -14.07
C LEU A 191 8.26 -2.20 -13.60
N LYS A 192 8.36 -2.41 -12.28
CA LYS A 192 9.04 -3.56 -11.69
C LYS A 192 8.06 -4.35 -10.82
N VAL A 193 7.83 -5.61 -11.14
CA VAL A 193 7.04 -6.50 -10.27
C VAL A 193 7.96 -7.02 -9.17
N THR A 194 7.69 -6.62 -7.93
CA THR A 194 8.50 -6.94 -6.75
C THR A 194 7.76 -7.75 -5.70
N GLY A 195 6.43 -7.84 -5.79
CA GLY A 195 5.61 -8.34 -4.70
C GLY A 195 5.34 -7.27 -3.63
N PHE A 196 4.46 -7.60 -2.68
CA PHE A 196 4.21 -6.76 -1.52
C PHE A 196 5.32 -6.96 -0.48
N PRO A 197 5.92 -5.89 0.07
CA PRO A 197 7.01 -6.03 1.03
C PRO A 197 6.47 -6.56 2.37
N LEU A 198 7.03 -7.68 2.83
CA LEU A 198 6.74 -8.24 4.15
C LEU A 198 7.89 -7.95 5.13
N PRO A 199 7.61 -7.76 6.43
CA PRO A 199 8.65 -7.53 7.42
C PRO A 199 9.65 -8.69 7.45
N LYS A 200 10.96 -8.38 7.48
CA LYS A 200 12.05 -9.36 7.37
C LYS A 200 12.00 -10.37 8.52
N GLU A 201 11.61 -9.93 9.71
CA GLU A 201 11.40 -10.77 10.87
C GLU A 201 10.25 -11.78 10.73
N ASN A 202 9.34 -11.57 9.77
CA ASN A 202 8.25 -12.50 9.47
C ASN A 202 8.56 -13.44 8.31
N VAL A 203 9.54 -13.10 7.46
CA VAL A 203 9.89 -13.90 6.27
C VAL A 203 11.21 -14.63 6.41
N GLY A 204 12.25 -14.00 6.94
CA GLY A 204 13.62 -14.48 6.87
C GLY A 204 14.34 -13.96 5.63
N GLU A 205 15.62 -14.28 5.47
CA GLU A 205 16.41 -13.86 4.30
C GLU A 205 16.01 -14.63 3.03
N ASN A 206 15.59 -15.89 3.18
CA ASN A 206 15.22 -16.83 2.11
C ASN A 206 13.88 -17.54 2.41
N ASP A 207 12.94 -16.80 3.00
CA ASP A 207 11.61 -17.26 3.42
C ASP A 207 11.61 -18.35 4.52
N GLU A 208 12.73 -18.58 5.21
CA GLU A 208 12.85 -19.66 6.19
C GLU A 208 11.88 -19.51 7.36
N ILE A 209 11.69 -18.28 7.87
CA ILE A 209 10.76 -18.01 8.96
C ILE A 209 9.33 -18.22 8.47
N LEU A 210 8.98 -17.65 7.31
CA LEU A 210 7.64 -17.78 6.72
C LEU A 210 7.28 -19.24 6.49
N LYS A 211 8.20 -20.02 5.89
CA LYS A 211 7.97 -21.43 5.56
C LYS A 211 7.85 -22.28 6.83
N GLN A 212 8.71 -22.05 7.83
CA GLN A 212 8.61 -22.77 9.10
C GLN A 212 7.30 -22.44 9.82
N ASP A 213 6.90 -21.16 9.85
CA ASP A 213 5.64 -20.73 10.44
C ASP A 213 4.43 -21.35 9.74
N LEU A 214 4.46 -21.41 8.41
CA LEU A 214 3.39 -22.04 7.62
C LEU A 214 3.34 -23.56 7.85
N ALA A 215 4.49 -24.24 7.86
CA ALA A 215 4.60 -25.67 8.17
C ALA A 215 4.01 -25.97 9.55
N ASN A 216 4.35 -25.17 10.55
CA ASN A 216 3.89 -25.31 11.92
C ASN A 216 2.38 -25.03 12.06
N ARG A 217 1.80 -24.16 11.24
CA ARG A 217 0.36 -23.81 11.28
C ARG A 217 -0.51 -24.77 10.49
N LEU A 218 0.00 -25.38 9.43
CA LEU A 218 -0.81 -26.18 8.51
C LEU A 218 -1.59 -27.32 9.20
N PRO A 219 -1.00 -28.12 10.13
CA PRO A 219 -1.75 -29.17 10.84
C PRO A 219 -2.92 -28.65 11.69
N TYR A 220 -2.86 -27.39 12.12
CA TYR A 220 -3.92 -26.75 12.91
C TYR A 220 -5.02 -26.14 12.04
N LEU A 221 -4.66 -25.69 10.84
CA LEU A 221 -5.60 -25.16 9.85
C LEU A 221 -6.27 -26.29 9.05
N ASP A 222 -5.65 -27.47 9.01
CA ASP A 222 -6.14 -28.67 8.33
C ASP A 222 -6.17 -29.86 9.30
N PRO A 223 -7.01 -29.84 10.35
CA PRO A 223 -7.03 -30.87 11.38
C PRO A 223 -7.41 -32.26 10.84
N GLN A 224 -8.07 -32.32 9.68
CA GLN A 224 -8.44 -33.57 9.01
C GLN A 224 -7.43 -34.02 7.94
N GLY A 225 -6.39 -33.22 7.65
CA GLY A 225 -5.37 -33.53 6.64
C GLY A 225 -5.88 -33.52 5.20
N CYS A 226 -7.06 -32.94 4.94
CA CYS A 226 -7.70 -32.93 3.63
C CYS A 226 -6.93 -32.08 2.62
N TYR A 227 -6.49 -30.89 3.04
CA TYR A 227 -5.68 -29.99 2.21
C TYR A 227 -4.30 -30.59 1.99
N HIS A 228 -3.65 -31.07 3.04
CA HIS A 228 -2.32 -31.68 2.96
C HIS A 228 -2.35 -32.87 2.00
N LYS A 229 -3.28 -33.82 2.15
CA LYS A 229 -3.39 -34.98 1.26
C LYS A 229 -3.59 -34.57 -0.20
N LYS A 230 -4.39 -33.53 -0.46
CA LYS A 230 -4.65 -33.04 -1.82
C LYS A 230 -3.42 -32.39 -2.47
N TYR A 231 -2.60 -31.68 -1.69
CA TYR A 231 -1.46 -30.90 -2.18
C TYR A 231 -0.11 -31.42 -1.65
N GLN A 232 -0.05 -32.70 -1.30
CA GLN A 232 1.08 -33.29 -0.57
C GLN A 232 2.42 -32.99 -1.26
N SER A 233 2.51 -33.23 -2.58
CA SER A 233 3.74 -32.97 -3.34
C SER A 233 4.21 -31.51 -3.25
N LEU A 234 3.28 -30.54 -3.21
CA LEU A 234 3.63 -29.13 -3.08
C LEU A 234 4.05 -28.77 -1.65
N VAL A 235 3.36 -29.33 -0.66
CA VAL A 235 3.67 -29.14 0.76
C VAL A 235 5.06 -29.69 1.06
N ASP A 236 5.32 -30.94 0.70
CA ASP A 236 6.59 -31.63 0.96
C ASP A 236 7.76 -31.00 0.19
N GLN A 237 7.49 -30.42 -0.99
CA GLN A 237 8.52 -29.74 -1.79
C GLN A 237 8.90 -28.36 -1.22
N HIS A 238 7.95 -27.61 -0.68
CA HIS A 238 8.15 -26.20 -0.36
C HIS A 238 8.23 -25.88 1.14
N LEU A 239 7.71 -26.75 2.00
CA LEU A 239 7.66 -26.54 3.45
C LEU A 239 8.62 -27.49 4.17
N PRO A 240 9.32 -27.00 5.21
CA PRO A 240 10.10 -27.88 6.08
C PRO A 240 9.17 -28.77 6.92
N ALA A 241 9.77 -29.69 7.67
CA ALA A 241 9.03 -30.48 8.66
C ALA A 241 8.39 -29.55 9.71
N ALA A 242 7.12 -29.82 10.02
CA ALA A 242 6.41 -29.10 11.06
C ALA A 242 6.96 -29.48 12.44
N GLU A 243 7.22 -28.48 13.27
CA GLU A 243 7.49 -28.68 14.68
C GLU A 243 6.19 -28.92 15.43
N LYS A 244 6.21 -29.88 16.36
CA LYS A 244 5.07 -30.17 17.21
C LYS A 244 4.89 -29.04 18.22
N LEU A 245 4.12 -28.03 17.83
CA LEU A 245 3.62 -27.05 18.78
C LEU A 245 2.54 -27.72 19.67
N SER A 246 2.33 -27.23 20.88
CA SER A 246 1.21 -27.65 21.74
C SER A 246 0.45 -26.40 22.14
N LYS A 247 -0.26 -25.81 21.18
CA LYS A 247 -1.03 -24.58 21.40
C LYS A 247 -2.40 -24.65 20.72
N PRO A 248 -3.44 -24.03 21.31
CA PRO A 248 -4.74 -23.93 20.67
C PRO A 248 -4.65 -23.08 19.39
N LEU A 249 -5.54 -23.35 18.43
CA LEU A 249 -5.68 -22.51 17.24
C LEU A 249 -6.04 -21.08 17.68
N THR A 250 -5.20 -20.12 17.29
CA THR A 250 -5.42 -18.71 17.57
C THR A 250 -5.63 -17.98 16.25
N ILE A 251 -6.77 -17.32 16.12
CA ILE A 251 -7.12 -16.53 14.94
C ILE A 251 -7.13 -15.06 15.35
N THR A 252 -6.45 -14.22 14.56
CA THR A 252 -6.46 -12.76 14.74
C THR A 252 -7.18 -12.11 13.58
N TYR A 253 -8.24 -11.36 13.88
CA TYR A 253 -8.90 -10.47 12.93
C TYR A 253 -8.58 -9.02 13.27
N ALA A 254 -7.76 -8.37 12.46
CA ALA A 254 -7.32 -6.99 12.68
C ALA A 254 -8.18 -6.00 11.87
N VAL A 255 -8.62 -4.93 12.52
CA VAL A 255 -9.43 -3.87 11.90
C VAL A 255 -8.63 -2.58 11.85
N GLY A 256 -8.55 -1.95 10.67
CA GLY A 256 -7.86 -0.67 10.50
C GLY A 256 -8.54 0.49 11.24
N GLY A 257 -7.82 1.60 11.46
CA GLY A 257 -8.28 2.72 12.30
C GLY A 257 -9.59 3.41 11.86
N ALA A 258 -10.01 3.25 10.61
CA ALA A 258 -11.30 3.72 10.13
C ALA A 258 -12.49 2.86 10.65
N GLY A 259 -12.21 1.68 11.20
CA GLY A 259 -13.23 0.74 11.69
C GLY A 259 -14.03 0.05 10.57
N ALA A 260 -13.58 0.14 9.32
CA ALA A 260 -14.19 -0.57 8.21
C ALA A 260 -14.13 -2.08 8.45
N GLN A 261 -15.22 -2.79 8.14
CA GLN A 261 -15.32 -4.26 8.29
C GLN A 261 -15.26 -4.82 9.72
N LYS A 262 -15.32 -3.99 10.78
CA LYS A 262 -15.35 -4.48 12.18
C LYS A 262 -16.45 -5.52 12.44
N GLU A 263 -17.56 -5.43 11.70
CA GLU A 263 -18.70 -6.33 11.80
C GLU A 263 -18.36 -7.76 11.37
N ILE A 264 -17.38 -7.94 10.46
CA ILE A 264 -16.86 -9.26 10.08
C ILE A 264 -16.19 -9.94 11.27
N GLY A 265 -15.51 -9.17 12.14
CA GLY A 265 -14.93 -9.71 13.37
C GLY A 265 -15.99 -10.33 14.28
N VAL A 266 -17.17 -9.70 14.38
CA VAL A 266 -18.31 -10.24 15.15
C VAL A 266 -18.86 -11.51 14.49
N GLN A 267 -18.98 -11.52 13.16
CA GLN A 267 -19.43 -12.70 12.41
C GLN A 267 -18.47 -13.89 12.60
N ILE A 268 -17.16 -13.65 12.58
CA ILE A 268 -16.15 -14.68 12.85
C ILE A 268 -16.32 -15.23 14.27
N LEU A 269 -16.45 -14.36 15.28
CA LEU A 269 -16.65 -14.80 16.67
C LEU A 269 -17.90 -15.66 16.81
N ASN A 270 -19.02 -15.24 16.25
CA ASN A 270 -20.27 -16.01 16.31
C ASN A 270 -20.14 -17.36 15.61
N GLY A 271 -19.49 -17.41 14.44
CA GLY A 271 -19.28 -18.66 13.70
C GLY A 271 -18.30 -19.62 14.36
N LEU A 272 -17.44 -19.13 15.26
CA LEU A 272 -16.49 -19.95 16.02
C LEU A 272 -17.05 -20.43 17.37
N ILE A 273 -18.17 -19.90 17.84
CA ILE A 273 -18.85 -20.41 19.05
C ILE A 273 -19.38 -21.83 18.83
N ASP A 274 -19.71 -22.18 17.59
CA ASP A 274 -20.28 -23.47 17.20
C ASP A 274 -19.23 -24.49 16.70
N TRP A 275 -17.93 -24.20 16.87
CA TRP A 275 -16.78 -25.00 16.37
C TRP A 275 -16.05 -25.73 17.50
#